data_AF-A0A9P1GQK4-F1
#
_entry.id   AF-A0A9P1GQK4-F1
#
_cell.length_a   1.000
_cell.length_b   1.000
_cell.length_c   1.000
_cell.angle_alpha   90.00
_cell.angle_beta   90.00
_cell.angle_gamma   90.00
#
_symmetry.space_group_name_H-M   'P 1'
#
loop_
_entity.id
_entity.type
_entity.pdbx_description
1 polymer ?
#
loop_
_entity_poly.entity_id
_entity_poly.type
_entity_poly.pdbx_seq_one_letter_code
_entity_poly.pdbx_strand_id
1 'polypeptide(L)'
;MVGIDGDREMASLADNDALQFILLGIVIVISNGMLVPLNCSHLPNMLENVTMIETYYDNMPNPFDQGSKLSNMAQVFGSPGIDWLLPMPPLRPLTDGICYARTDEPVGSAGFAKVYEDSQWREPEDVWRSRYHAQMRPKDHGSGEEGPFSSVVKWFHG
;
A
#
# COMPACT_ATOMS: atom_id res chain seq x y z
N MET A 1 -45.38 7.41 50.67
CA MET A 1 -45.34 6.29 49.71
C MET A 1 -44.55 6.62 48.44
N VAL A 2 -43.68 7.65 48.45
CA VAL A 2 -42.97 8.18 47.26
C VAL A 2 -41.53 7.63 47.12
N GLY A 3 -40.96 7.00 48.16
CA GLY A 3 -39.57 6.53 48.14
C GLY A 3 -39.31 5.19 47.44
N ILE A 4 -40.31 4.31 47.35
CA ILE A 4 -40.10 2.94 46.84
C ILE A 4 -40.01 2.88 45.30
N ASP A 5 -40.69 3.79 44.60
CA ASP A 5 -40.63 3.84 43.12
C ASP A 5 -39.33 4.47 42.62
N GLY A 6 -38.80 5.49 43.31
CA GLY A 6 -37.53 6.12 42.94
C GLY A 6 -36.32 5.19 43.06
N ASP A 7 -36.30 4.35 44.11
CA ASP A 7 -35.23 3.36 44.30
C ASP A 7 -35.24 2.27 43.21
N ARG A 8 -36.43 1.91 42.70
CA ARG A 8 -36.58 0.95 41.58
C ARG A 8 -36.17 1.53 40.24
N GLU A 9 -36.51 2.78 39.96
CA GLU A 9 -36.05 3.47 38.74
C GLU A 9 -34.53 3.63 38.74
N MET A 10 -33.92 4.02 39.86
CA MET A 10 -32.46 4.14 39.97
C MET A 10 -31.75 2.78 39.78
N ALA A 11 -32.28 1.71 40.37
CA ALA A 11 -31.75 0.36 40.17
C ALA A 11 -31.85 -0.08 38.69
N SER A 12 -32.99 0.16 38.04
CA SER A 12 -33.18 -0.18 36.63
C SER A 12 -32.27 0.61 35.69
N LEU A 13 -31.98 1.89 36.01
CA LEU A 13 -31.02 2.69 35.24
C LEU A 13 -29.59 2.16 35.40
N ALA A 14 -29.19 1.83 36.63
CA ALA A 14 -27.88 1.24 36.91
C ALA A 14 -27.67 -0.12 36.22
N ASP A 15 -28.71 -0.97 36.17
CA ASP A 15 -28.67 -2.26 35.48
C ASP A 15 -28.53 -2.08 33.95
N ASN A 16 -29.21 -1.09 33.38
CA ASN A 16 -29.09 -0.76 31.96
C ASN A 16 -27.70 -0.22 31.61
N ASP A 17 -27.13 0.65 32.43
CA ASP A 17 -25.77 1.18 32.23
C ASP A 17 -24.72 0.06 32.34
N ALA A 18 -24.88 -0.85 33.31
CA ALA A 18 -24.01 -2.01 33.45
C ALA A 18 -24.09 -2.94 32.23
N LEU A 19 -25.30 -3.20 31.73
CA LEU A 19 -25.50 -4.00 30.53
C LEU A 19 -24.87 -3.33 29.30
N GLN A 20 -25.06 -2.03 29.11
CA GLN A 20 -24.44 -1.28 28.01
C GLN A 20 -22.91 -1.33 28.08
N PHE A 21 -22.33 -1.17 29.27
CA PHE A 21 -20.89 -1.26 29.48
C PHE A 21 -20.34 -2.64 29.12
N ILE A 22 -21.03 -3.72 29.53
CA ILE A 22 -20.64 -5.09 29.20
C ILE A 22 -20.72 -5.34 27.69
N LEU A 23 -21.81 -4.93 27.04
CA LEU A 23 -21.98 -5.08 25.59
C LEU A 23 -20.91 -4.30 24.81
N LEU A 24 -20.63 -3.05 25.21
CA LEU A 24 -19.56 -2.25 24.63
C LEU A 24 -18.19 -2.91 24.84
N GLY A 25 -17.93 -3.43 26.04
CA GLY A 25 -16.71 -4.17 26.37
C GLY A 25 -16.50 -5.39 25.47
N ILE A 26 -17.56 -6.18 25.22
CA ILE A 26 -17.51 -7.32 24.31
C ILE A 26 -17.16 -6.87 22.88
N VAL A 27 -17.83 -5.82 22.38
CA VAL A 27 -17.54 -5.28 21.05
C VAL A 27 -16.09 -4.79 20.94
N ILE A 28 -15.59 -4.09 21.97
CA ILE A 28 -14.19 -3.62 22.03
C ILE A 28 -13.22 -4.79 22.01
N VAL A 29 -13.46 -5.84 22.80
CA VAL A 29 -12.58 -7.03 22.85
C VAL A 29 -12.56 -7.74 21.51
N ILE A 30 -13.71 -7.97 20.88
CA ILE A 30 -13.79 -8.61 19.55
C ILE A 30 -13.08 -7.74 18.51
N SER A 31 -13.36 -6.44 18.50
CA SER A 31 -12.75 -5.50 17.54
C SER A 31 -11.23 -5.47 17.68
N ASN A 32 -10.70 -5.38 18.91
CA ASN A 32 -9.26 -5.41 19.15
C ASN A 32 -8.66 -6.78 18.81
N GLY A 33 -9.37 -7.88 19.12
CA GLY A 33 -8.96 -9.23 18.78
C GLY A 33 -8.77 -9.44 17.28
N MET A 34 -9.51 -8.71 16.44
CA MET A 34 -9.35 -8.71 14.98
C MET A 34 -8.33 -7.66 14.50
N LEU A 35 -8.30 -6.49 15.13
CA LEU A 35 -7.46 -5.37 14.70
C LEU A 35 -5.97 -5.61 15.00
N VAL A 36 -5.64 -6.28 16.11
CA VAL A 36 -4.25 -6.60 16.46
C VAL A 36 -3.57 -7.48 15.41
N PRO A 37 -4.09 -8.67 15.03
CA PRO A 37 -3.44 -9.51 14.02
C PRO A 37 -3.36 -8.83 12.66
N LEU A 38 -4.38 -8.03 12.29
CA LEU A 38 -4.36 -7.23 11.07
C LEU A 38 -3.18 -6.24 11.07
N ASN A 39 -2.97 -5.50 12.16
CA ASN A 39 -1.82 -4.60 12.29
C ASN A 39 -0.49 -5.36 12.33
N CYS A 40 -0.43 -6.51 12.98
CA CYS A 40 0.77 -7.36 12.99
C CYS A 40 1.16 -7.86 11.59
N SER A 41 0.21 -8.04 10.67
CA SER A 41 0.53 -8.35 9.28
C SER A 41 0.93 -7.12 8.45
N HIS A 42 0.32 -5.96 8.68
CA HIS A 42 0.60 -4.78 7.87
C HIS A 42 1.85 -4.00 8.28
N LEU A 43 2.20 -4.00 9.57
CA LEU A 43 3.37 -3.27 10.08
C LEU A 43 4.68 -3.74 9.43
N PRO A 44 5.01 -5.06 9.38
CA PRO A 44 6.20 -5.53 8.69
C PRO A 44 6.20 -5.14 7.21
N ASN A 45 5.07 -5.35 6.54
CA ASN A 45 4.89 -5.03 5.13
C ASN A 45 5.19 -3.56 4.82
N MET A 46 4.70 -2.64 5.65
CA MET A 46 4.99 -1.21 5.54
C MET A 46 6.46 -0.89 5.81
N LEU A 47 7.07 -1.53 6.80
CA LEU A 47 8.49 -1.32 7.16
C LEU A 47 9.46 -1.84 6.10
N GLU A 48 9.02 -2.79 5.29
CA GLU A 48 9.78 -3.38 4.18
C GLU A 48 9.36 -2.81 2.82
N ASN A 49 8.38 -1.92 2.76
CA ASN A 49 7.79 -1.39 1.54
C ASN A 49 7.37 -2.49 0.56
N VAL A 50 6.56 -3.43 1.07
CA VAL A 50 5.99 -4.55 0.32
C VAL A 50 4.48 -4.60 0.55
N THR A 51 3.70 -4.83 -0.50
CA THR A 51 2.27 -5.05 -0.37
C THR A 51 1.96 -6.49 0.04
N MET A 52 0.76 -6.73 0.58
CA MET A 52 0.29 -8.09 0.88
C MET A 52 0.27 -9.03 -0.33
N ILE A 53 0.20 -8.51 -1.56
CA ILE A 53 0.26 -9.32 -2.77
C ILE A 53 1.72 -9.69 -3.06
N GLU A 54 2.62 -8.72 -2.95
CA GLU A 54 4.04 -8.90 -3.24
C GLU A 54 4.74 -9.83 -2.24
N THR A 55 4.23 -9.98 -1.00
CA THR A 55 4.75 -10.98 -0.06
C THR A 55 4.65 -12.42 -0.56
N TYR A 56 3.84 -12.68 -1.59
CA TYR A 56 3.72 -14.00 -2.22
C TYR A 56 4.63 -14.20 -3.44
N TYR A 57 5.38 -13.17 -3.84
CA TYR A 57 6.37 -13.30 -4.91
C TYR A 57 7.68 -13.84 -4.35
N ASP A 58 8.15 -14.98 -4.86
CA ASP A 58 9.39 -15.65 -4.45
C ASP A 58 10.48 -15.58 -5.54
N ASN A 59 10.17 -14.95 -6.66
CA ASN A 59 10.97 -14.95 -7.88
C ASN A 59 11.97 -13.79 -7.99
N MET A 60 11.90 -12.80 -7.10
CA MET A 60 12.82 -11.66 -7.10
C MET A 60 12.94 -10.99 -5.72
N PRO A 61 14.09 -10.35 -5.42
CA PRO A 61 14.22 -9.46 -4.26
C PRO A 61 13.25 -8.28 -4.35
N ASN A 62 12.86 -7.71 -3.20
CA ASN A 62 11.99 -6.53 -3.16
C ASN A 62 12.67 -5.31 -3.84
N PRO A 63 12.17 -4.85 -5.01
CA PRO A 63 12.78 -3.74 -5.72
C PRO A 63 12.38 -2.37 -5.17
N PHE A 64 11.43 -2.30 -4.23
CA PHE A 64 10.90 -1.05 -3.68
C PHE A 64 11.43 -0.73 -2.28
N ASP A 65 12.25 -1.60 -1.69
CA ASP A 65 12.89 -1.32 -0.40
C ASP A 65 13.83 -0.11 -0.52
N GLN A 66 13.57 0.94 0.25
CA GLN A 66 14.36 2.18 0.26
C GLN A 66 15.58 2.08 1.19
N GLY A 67 15.92 0.88 1.67
CA GLY A 67 17.12 0.58 2.45
C GLY A 67 17.03 0.98 3.92
N SER A 68 15.95 1.65 4.34
CA SER A 68 15.68 1.94 5.75
C SER A 68 14.19 1.89 6.06
N LYS A 69 13.85 1.42 7.26
CA LYS A 69 12.46 1.34 7.74
C LYS A 69 11.75 2.68 7.72
N LEU A 70 12.47 3.76 8.08
CA LEU A 70 11.90 5.11 8.07
C LEU A 70 11.63 5.59 6.63
N SER A 71 12.55 5.30 5.70
CA SER A 71 12.37 5.61 4.28
C SER A 71 11.19 4.85 3.67
N ASN A 72 10.98 3.59 4.06
CA ASN A 72 9.85 2.77 3.64
C ASN A 72 8.53 3.31 4.20
N MET A 73 8.47 3.64 5.49
CA MET A 73 7.29 4.30 6.08
C MET A 73 6.97 5.63 5.41
N ALA A 74 7.98 6.41 5.03
CA ALA A 74 7.79 7.69 4.36
C ALA A 74 7.17 7.57 2.97
N GLN A 75 7.18 6.39 2.34
CA GLN A 75 6.43 6.16 1.09
C GLN A 75 4.92 6.19 1.30
N VAL A 76 4.45 5.81 2.49
CA VAL A 76 3.02 5.81 2.87
C VAL A 76 2.62 7.15 3.48
N PHE A 77 3.41 7.64 4.45
CA PHE A 77 3.09 8.84 5.22
C PHE A 77 3.71 10.13 4.67
N GLY A 78 4.42 10.08 3.55
CA GLY A 78 5.20 11.21 3.04
C GLY A 78 6.40 11.56 3.93
N SER A 79 6.99 12.74 3.69
CA SER A 79 8.11 13.23 4.51
C SER A 79 7.74 13.37 5.99
N PRO A 80 8.58 12.92 6.94
CA PRO A 80 8.28 12.98 8.38
C PRO A 80 7.74 14.34 8.85
N GLY A 81 6.55 14.33 9.44
CA GLY A 81 5.82 15.52 9.85
C GLY A 81 4.70 15.23 10.85
N ILE A 82 4.01 16.28 11.29
CA ILE A 82 2.90 16.15 12.26
C ILE A 82 1.68 15.42 11.67
N ASP A 83 1.57 15.41 10.35
CA ASP A 83 0.58 14.68 9.57
C ASP A 83 0.68 13.17 9.72
N TRP A 84 1.81 12.61 10.18
CA TRP A 84 1.94 11.18 10.48
C TRP A 84 1.04 10.72 11.64
N LEU A 85 0.65 11.62 12.54
CA LEU A 85 -0.18 11.31 13.70
C LEU A 85 -1.66 11.58 13.46
N LEU A 86 -2.01 12.16 12.30
CA LEU A 86 -3.36 12.59 11.99
C LEU A 86 -3.93 11.73 10.86
N PRO A 87 -5.22 11.37 10.90
CA PRO A 87 -5.87 10.62 9.82
C PRO A 87 -6.17 11.54 8.64
N MET A 88 -5.12 12.04 7.99
CA MET A 88 -5.19 12.95 6.85
C MET A 88 -4.21 12.53 5.75
N PRO A 89 -4.43 12.93 4.49
CA PRO A 89 -3.44 12.74 3.44
C PRO A 89 -2.11 13.41 3.80
N PRO A 90 -0.97 12.83 3.39
CA PRO A 90 0.34 13.40 3.68
C PRO A 90 0.48 14.77 3.04
N LEU A 91 1.02 15.73 3.78
CA LEU A 91 1.24 17.11 3.33
C LEU A 91 2.40 17.21 2.34
N ARG A 92 3.35 16.28 2.42
CA ARG A 92 4.54 16.19 1.57
C ARG A 92 4.72 14.76 1.05
N PRO A 93 3.85 14.31 0.12
CA PRO A 93 3.92 12.97 -0.45
C PRO A 93 5.25 12.75 -1.20
N LEU A 94 5.78 11.53 -1.14
CA LEU A 94 6.99 11.12 -1.88
C LEU A 94 6.69 10.32 -3.15
N THR A 95 5.43 9.91 -3.35
CA THR A 95 4.96 9.13 -4.49
C THR A 95 3.68 9.74 -5.04
N ASP A 96 3.43 9.53 -6.34
CA ASP A 96 2.20 9.90 -7.04
C ASP A 96 1.11 8.80 -6.95
N GLY A 97 1.43 7.65 -6.35
CA GLY A 97 0.54 6.49 -6.26
C GLY A 97 0.40 5.69 -7.57
N ILE A 98 1.15 6.04 -8.60
CA ILE A 98 1.17 5.36 -9.91
C ILE A 98 2.53 4.70 -10.13
N CYS A 99 3.59 5.43 -9.83
CA CYS A 99 4.98 5.07 -10.04
C CYS A 99 5.75 5.15 -8.72
N TYR A 100 6.36 4.04 -8.33
CA TYR A 100 7.21 3.96 -7.15
C TYR A 100 8.69 3.98 -7.56
N ALA A 101 9.54 4.58 -6.72
CA ALA A 101 10.98 4.58 -6.92
C ALA A 101 11.57 3.22 -6.54
N ARG A 102 12.47 2.69 -7.35
CA ARG A 102 13.15 1.43 -7.06
C ARG A 102 14.48 1.65 -6.34
N THR A 103 14.93 0.65 -5.58
CA THR A 103 16.22 0.66 -4.87
C THR A 103 17.42 0.83 -5.81
N ASP A 104 17.32 0.30 -7.03
CA ASP A 104 18.35 0.34 -8.05
C ASP A 104 18.32 1.62 -8.91
N GLU A 105 17.38 2.52 -8.66
CA GLU A 105 17.31 3.80 -9.36
C GLU A 105 18.11 4.88 -8.63
N PRO A 106 18.89 5.70 -9.37
CA PRO A 106 19.51 6.87 -8.79
C PRO A 106 18.43 7.83 -8.28
N VAL A 107 18.50 8.19 -7.00
CA VAL A 107 17.60 9.15 -6.36
C VAL A 107 17.90 10.55 -6.90
N GLY A 108 16.90 11.19 -7.48
CA GLY A 108 16.91 12.59 -7.92
C GLY A 108 16.58 13.55 -6.78
N SER A 109 16.47 14.84 -7.10
CA SER A 109 15.97 15.81 -6.13
C SER A 109 14.50 15.55 -5.77
N ALA A 110 14.10 15.96 -4.57
CA ALA A 110 12.77 15.74 -4.00
C ALA A 110 12.33 14.28 -3.78
N GLY A 111 13.22 13.28 -3.93
CA GLY A 111 12.93 11.87 -3.64
C GLY A 111 12.33 11.09 -4.80
N PHE A 112 12.18 11.71 -5.98
CA PHE A 112 11.83 11.01 -7.21
C PHE A 112 13.07 10.36 -7.84
N ALA A 113 12.88 9.35 -8.67
CA ALA A 113 13.98 8.80 -9.46
C ALA A 113 14.56 9.89 -10.38
N LYS A 114 15.90 10.03 -10.42
CA LYS A 114 16.63 11.01 -11.24
C LYS A 114 16.24 10.95 -12.72
N VAL A 115 15.81 9.78 -13.18
CA VAL A 115 15.27 9.58 -14.53
C VAL A 115 14.12 10.54 -14.86
N TYR A 116 13.32 10.96 -13.88
CA TYR A 116 12.24 11.95 -14.08
C TYR A 116 12.75 13.38 -14.19
N GLU A 117 13.89 13.70 -13.59
CA GLU A 117 14.50 15.04 -13.71
C GLU A 117 15.16 15.22 -15.07
N ASP A 118 15.81 14.16 -15.56
CA ASP A 118 16.42 14.11 -16.88
C ASP A 118 15.39 13.80 -18.00
N SER A 119 14.11 13.58 -17.65
CA SER A 119 13.06 13.06 -18.55
C SER A 119 12.65 14.02 -19.67
N GLN A 120 12.98 15.32 -19.57
CA GLN A 120 12.73 16.27 -20.65
C GLN A 120 13.43 15.86 -21.97
N TRP A 121 14.38 14.91 -21.92
CA TRP A 121 15.18 14.48 -23.06
C TRP A 121 15.07 12.98 -23.40
N ARG A 122 14.15 12.21 -22.79
CA ARG A 122 13.98 10.77 -23.09
C ARG A 122 12.56 10.42 -23.55
N GLU A 123 12.48 9.57 -24.55
CA GLU A 123 11.21 8.94 -24.95
C GLU A 123 10.65 8.10 -23.77
N PRO A 124 9.35 8.16 -23.47
CA PRO A 124 8.73 7.44 -22.35
C PRO A 124 9.05 5.93 -22.34
N GLU A 125 9.19 5.35 -23.53
CA GLU A 125 9.48 3.93 -23.67
C GLU A 125 10.90 3.55 -23.24
N ASP A 126 11.87 4.46 -23.36
CA ASP A 126 13.24 4.21 -22.90
C ASP A 126 13.33 4.25 -21.37
N VAL A 127 12.54 5.12 -20.73
CA VAL A 127 12.35 5.13 -19.28
C VAL A 127 11.73 3.81 -18.81
N TRP A 128 10.64 3.38 -19.45
CA TRP A 128 9.99 2.10 -19.16
C TRP A 128 10.95 0.91 -19.34
N ARG A 129 11.67 0.83 -20.46
CA ARG A 129 12.64 -0.26 -20.72
C ARG A 129 13.75 -0.31 -19.68
N SER A 130 14.30 0.85 -19.31
CA SER A 130 15.33 0.93 -18.27
C SER A 130 14.84 0.41 -16.93
N ARG A 131 13.57 0.73 -16.57
CA ARG A 131 12.93 0.32 -15.32
C ARG A 131 12.62 -1.16 -15.24
N TYR A 132 12.09 -1.73 -16.30
CA TYR A 132 11.64 -3.13 -16.30
C TYR A 132 12.69 -4.10 -16.83
N HIS A 133 13.92 -3.63 -17.09
CA HIS A 133 14.97 -4.37 -17.78
C HIS A 133 14.44 -5.11 -19.01
N ALA A 134 13.49 -4.48 -19.71
CA ALA A 134 12.81 -5.10 -20.83
C ALA A 134 13.85 -5.32 -21.94
N GLN A 135 14.15 -6.58 -22.25
CA GLN A 135 15.03 -6.92 -23.36
C GLN A 135 14.43 -6.35 -24.63
N MET A 136 15.26 -5.66 -25.44
CA MET A 136 14.83 -5.30 -26.79
C MET A 136 14.50 -6.60 -27.51
N ARG A 137 13.24 -6.75 -27.89
CA ARG A 137 12.90 -7.71 -28.94
C ARG A 137 13.78 -7.30 -30.13
N PRO A 138 14.58 -8.22 -30.70
CA PRO A 138 15.37 -7.89 -31.88
C PRO A 138 14.44 -7.21 -32.88
N LYS A 139 14.85 -6.06 -33.45
CA LYS A 139 14.16 -5.55 -34.62
C LYS A 139 14.31 -6.63 -35.68
N ASP A 140 13.29 -7.46 -35.87
CA ASP A 140 13.23 -8.38 -36.99
C ASP A 140 13.27 -7.52 -38.25
N HIS A 141 14.44 -7.42 -38.84
CA HIS A 141 14.61 -6.93 -40.20
C HIS A 141 14.06 -8.00 -41.14
N GLY A 142 12.74 -7.96 -41.30
CA GLY A 142 12.01 -8.68 -42.34
C GLY A 142 11.69 -10.13 -42.02
N SER A 143 10.47 -10.38 -41.55
CA SER A 143 9.56 -11.30 -42.26
C SER A 143 8.16 -11.24 -41.65
N GLY A 144 7.17 -10.98 -42.50
CA GLY A 144 5.78 -11.40 -42.31
C GLY A 144 4.96 -10.64 -41.26
N GLU A 145 3.91 -9.99 -41.73
CA GLU A 145 2.82 -9.41 -40.96
C GLU A 145 2.15 -10.46 -40.05
N GLU A 146 2.64 -10.65 -38.83
CA GLU A 146 1.85 -11.25 -37.76
C GLU A 146 1.09 -10.13 -37.03
N GLY A 147 -0.11 -9.81 -37.53
CA GLY A 147 -1.00 -8.83 -36.92
C GLY A 147 -1.47 -9.27 -35.51
N PRO A 148 -2.03 -8.34 -34.72
CA PRO A 148 -2.38 -8.56 -33.31
C PRO A 148 -3.37 -9.71 -33.04
N PHE A 149 -4.00 -10.27 -34.08
CA PHE A 149 -4.91 -11.41 -33.99
C PHE A 149 -4.25 -12.77 -34.26
N SER A 150 -2.99 -12.83 -34.71
CA SER A 150 -2.30 -14.11 -34.98
C SER A 150 -2.14 -14.95 -33.71
N SER A 151 -1.91 -14.30 -32.57
CA SER A 151 -1.80 -14.91 -31.25
C SER A 151 -3.09 -15.63 -30.81
N VAL A 152 -4.25 -15.15 -31.24
CA VAL A 152 -5.55 -15.74 -30.90
C VAL A 152 -5.80 -17.01 -31.72
N VAL A 153 -5.47 -16.99 -33.02
CA VAL A 153 -5.63 -18.16 -33.91
C VAL A 153 -4.71 -19.30 -33.48
N LYS A 154 -3.50 -19.01 -33.01
CA LYS A 154 -2.53 -20.00 -32.52
C LYS A 154 -3.04 -20.75 -31.28
N TRP A 155 -3.77 -20.06 -30.40
CA TRP A 155 -4.33 -20.66 -29.19
C TRP A 155 -5.48 -21.64 -29.48
N PHE A 156 -6.22 -21.43 -30.58
CA PHE A 156 -7.32 -22.30 -30.98
C PHE A 156 -6.88 -23.52 -31.83
N HIS A 157 -5.68 -23.50 -32.40
CA HIS A 157 -5.23 -24.56 -33.31
C HIS A 157 -4.08 -25.43 -32.84
N GLY A 158 -3.50 -25.17 -31.65
CA GLY A 158 -2.51 -26.04 -31.01
C GLY A 158 -1.08 -25.82 -31.51
#